data_AF-A0A1W7M884-F1
#
_entry.id   AF-A0A1W7M884-F1
#
_cell.length_a   1.000
_cell.length_b   1.000
_cell.length_c   1.000
_cell.angle_alpha   90.00
_cell.angle_beta   90.00
_cell.angle_gamma   90.00
#
_symmetry.space_group_name_H-M   'P 1'
#
loop_
_entity.id
_entity.type
_entity.pdbx_description
1 polymer ?
#
loop_
_entity_poly.entity_id
_entity_poly.type
_entity_poly.pdbx_seq_one_letter_code
_entity_poly.pdbx_strand_id
1 'polypeptide(L)'
;MRRIGYAVASVLAMGLAFSAPARAAMARAEAMQLYAAGGFPISANGDHPTNRCGAAASPRITFVDMNADGRKEALFIDAGPCYKPDGRWYAIATQAPDGRWRRILEGQGTVATTGTAFGGWFVLSTTSGGRTGQLRFDGTVYRPAETVTAGAPPRPQAAPRGPVTGDAAIFAAAGFRQVHGRWESGCNDGNDDGATYEPGRIDQRRDLNGDGHPDAVIVEGGLFCYGNTGAAFWIVAGQANGGWKLMANEVGIPDFKAARGVGGWPDIEVGGPGFCFPVIRWNGAVYARNRLEYDGKPCKPPR
;
A
#
# COMPACT_ATOMS: atom_id res chain seq x y z
N MET A 1 52.49 39.68 -46.91
CA MET A 1 52.74 38.73 -45.80
C MET A 1 52.23 39.34 -44.50
N ARG A 2 51.07 38.91 -43.99
CA ARG A 2 50.60 39.22 -42.63
C ARG A 2 49.81 38.01 -42.12
N ARG A 3 50.37 37.35 -41.10
CA ARG A 3 49.77 36.22 -40.38
C ARG A 3 48.71 36.77 -39.43
N ILE A 4 47.48 36.27 -39.51
CA ILE A 4 46.43 36.54 -38.53
C ILE A 4 46.29 35.27 -37.68
N GLY A 5 46.67 35.38 -36.41
CA GLY A 5 46.50 34.31 -35.42
C GLY A 5 45.06 34.25 -34.93
N TYR A 6 44.49 33.05 -34.87
CA TYR A 6 43.19 32.79 -34.26
C TYR A 6 43.39 32.52 -32.77
N ALA A 7 42.83 33.39 -31.92
CA ALA A 7 42.72 33.18 -30.49
C ALA A 7 41.56 32.21 -30.19
N VAL A 8 41.84 31.17 -29.43
CA VAL A 8 40.83 30.24 -28.90
C VAL A 8 40.19 30.89 -27.67
N ALA A 9 38.91 31.24 -27.76
CA ALA A 9 38.12 31.72 -26.63
C ALA A 9 37.47 30.53 -25.92
N SER A 10 37.99 30.19 -24.74
CA SER A 10 37.38 29.21 -23.84
C SER A 10 36.17 29.84 -23.14
N VAL A 11 34.97 29.35 -23.45
CA VAL A 11 33.73 29.70 -22.73
C VAL A 11 33.64 28.84 -21.47
N LEU A 12 33.81 29.45 -20.30
CA LEU A 12 33.41 28.84 -19.02
C LEU A 12 31.89 28.75 -18.97
N ALA A 13 31.35 27.53 -19.04
CA ALA A 13 29.96 27.27 -18.71
C ALA A 13 29.78 27.30 -17.19
N MET A 14 29.23 28.40 -16.68
CA MET A 14 28.82 28.56 -15.28
C MET A 14 27.59 27.70 -15.04
N GLY A 15 27.75 26.60 -14.31
CA GLY A 15 26.64 25.71 -13.95
C GLY A 15 25.67 26.37 -12.98
N LEU A 16 24.45 26.67 -13.44
CA LEU A 16 23.33 27.02 -12.57
C LEU A 16 22.82 25.73 -11.92
N ALA A 17 23.18 25.53 -10.65
CA ALA A 17 22.55 24.53 -9.81
C ALA A 17 21.12 24.99 -9.46
N PHE A 18 20.11 24.39 -10.10
CA PHE A 18 18.73 24.52 -9.65
C PHE A 18 18.56 23.70 -8.37
N SER A 19 18.54 24.37 -7.22
CA SER A 19 18.06 23.78 -5.97
C SER A 19 16.54 23.59 -6.06
N ALA A 20 16.07 22.35 -6.06
CA ALA A 20 14.64 22.07 -5.92
C ALA A 20 14.16 22.59 -4.55
N PRO A 21 13.01 23.28 -4.44
CA PRO A 21 12.52 23.73 -3.16
C PRO A 21 12.18 22.51 -2.30
N ALA A 22 12.72 22.47 -1.08
CA ALA A 22 12.25 21.56 -0.04
C ALA A 22 10.74 21.74 0.11
N ARG A 23 9.96 20.65 0.11
CA ARG A 23 8.52 20.70 0.41
C ARG A 23 8.36 21.45 1.74
N ALA A 24 7.69 22.60 1.70
CA ALA A 24 7.39 23.37 2.91
C ALA A 24 6.63 22.47 3.89
N ALA A 25 6.99 22.54 5.17
CA ALA A 25 6.23 21.90 6.23
C ALA A 25 4.75 22.32 6.17
N MET A 26 3.84 21.41 6.49
CA MET A 26 2.39 21.65 6.48
C MET A 26 2.05 22.92 7.26
N ALA A 27 1.20 23.79 6.69
CA ALA A 27 0.79 25.02 7.36
C ALA A 27 0.00 24.71 8.65
N ARG A 28 0.17 25.53 9.71
CA ARG A 28 -0.50 25.31 11.01
C ARG A 28 -2.01 25.14 10.89
N ALA A 29 -2.66 25.94 10.04
CA ALA A 29 -4.09 25.85 9.80
C ALA A 29 -4.51 24.53 9.14
N GLU A 30 -3.70 24.03 8.20
CA GLU A 30 -3.90 22.74 7.54
C GLU A 30 -3.70 21.59 8.53
N ALA A 31 -2.67 21.67 9.38
CA ALA A 31 -2.45 20.70 10.44
C ALA A 31 -3.64 20.64 11.42
N MET A 32 -4.14 21.80 11.90
CA MET A 32 -5.32 21.83 12.76
C MET A 32 -6.55 21.20 12.09
N GLN A 33 -6.74 21.42 10.78
CA GLN A 33 -7.83 20.81 10.02
C GLN A 33 -7.67 19.29 9.90
N LEU A 34 -6.46 18.82 9.56
CA LEU A 34 -6.13 17.40 9.47
C LEU A 34 -6.39 16.68 10.80
N TYR A 35 -5.85 17.21 11.89
CA TYR A 35 -6.02 16.66 13.23
C TYR A 35 -7.49 16.66 13.68
N ALA A 36 -8.24 17.73 13.39
CA ALA A 36 -9.69 17.76 13.63
C ALA A 36 -10.43 16.69 12.80
N ALA A 37 -10.07 16.50 11.52
CA ALA A 37 -10.62 15.44 10.68
C ALA A 37 -10.25 14.03 11.17
N GLY A 38 -9.11 13.86 11.85
CA GLY A 38 -8.77 12.61 12.55
C GLY A 38 -9.54 12.37 13.84
N GLY A 39 -10.32 13.34 14.32
CA GLY A 39 -10.96 13.29 15.65
C GLY A 39 -10.03 13.63 16.81
N PHE A 40 -8.91 14.30 16.52
CA PHE A 40 -7.90 14.74 17.47
C PHE A 40 -7.72 16.26 17.42
N PRO A 41 -8.76 17.08 17.68
CA PRO A 41 -8.65 18.52 17.54
C PRO A 41 -7.48 19.06 18.37
N ILE A 42 -6.72 19.98 17.79
CA ILE A 42 -5.66 20.69 18.50
C ILE A 42 -6.35 21.76 19.36
N SER A 43 -5.93 21.89 20.62
CA SER A 43 -6.46 22.94 21.51
C SER A 43 -6.33 24.33 20.89
N ALA A 44 -7.21 25.28 21.25
CA ALA A 44 -7.19 26.64 20.71
C ALA A 44 -5.82 27.35 20.89
N ASN A 45 -5.08 26.97 21.93
CA ASN A 45 -3.74 27.48 22.22
C ASN A 45 -2.67 26.85 21.32
N GLY A 46 -2.95 25.69 20.72
CA GLY A 46 -2.08 25.01 19.76
C GLY A 46 -1.10 24.02 20.37
N ASP A 47 -1.23 23.71 21.66
CA ASP A 47 -0.18 23.03 22.42
C ASP A 47 -0.15 21.52 22.18
N HIS A 48 -1.33 20.89 22.00
CA HIS A 48 -1.42 19.45 21.77
C HIS A 48 -2.77 19.04 21.13
N PRO A 49 -2.79 17.93 20.37
CA PRO A 49 -4.03 17.25 20.02
C PRO A 49 -4.71 16.68 21.26
N THR A 50 -6.04 16.70 21.31
CA THR A 50 -6.81 16.04 22.37
C THR A 50 -7.56 14.84 21.81
N ASN A 51 -7.55 13.71 22.51
CA ASN A 51 -8.38 12.56 22.13
C ASN A 51 -9.85 12.77 22.52
N ARG A 52 -10.68 11.79 22.15
CA ARG A 52 -12.12 11.76 22.47
C ARG A 52 -12.47 11.83 23.96
N CYS A 53 -11.51 11.54 24.85
CA CYS A 53 -11.69 11.64 26.30
C CYS A 53 -11.27 13.00 26.86
N GLY A 54 -10.86 13.95 25.99
CA GLY A 54 -10.38 15.27 26.38
C GLY A 54 -8.96 15.27 26.95
N ALA A 55 -8.26 14.13 26.93
CA ALA A 55 -6.86 14.05 27.35
C ALA A 55 -5.94 14.43 26.19
N ALA A 56 -4.74 14.92 26.52
CA ALA A 56 -3.68 15.10 25.54
C ALA A 56 -3.40 13.77 24.82
N ALA A 57 -3.24 13.85 23.50
CA ALA A 57 -3.10 12.69 22.63
C ALA A 57 -1.99 12.92 21.61
N SER A 58 -1.29 11.84 21.28
CA SER A 58 -0.23 11.83 20.27
C SER A 58 -0.54 10.74 19.25
N PRO A 59 -1.62 10.90 18.44
CA PRO A 59 -1.98 9.90 17.46
C PRO A 59 -0.84 9.73 16.45
N ARG A 60 -0.54 8.48 16.10
CA ARG A 60 0.31 8.18 14.95
C ARG A 60 -0.48 8.47 13.69
N ILE A 61 0.11 9.21 12.75
CA ILE A 61 -0.51 9.57 11.47
C ILE A 61 0.29 8.95 10.34
N THR A 62 -0.36 8.16 9.51
CA THR A 62 0.23 7.55 8.31
C THR A 62 -0.50 8.03 7.07
N PHE A 63 0.23 8.52 6.07
CA PHE A 63 -0.37 8.99 4.82
C PHE A 63 -0.27 7.92 3.73
N VAL A 64 -1.42 7.41 3.27
CA VAL A 64 -1.55 6.36 2.26
C VAL A 64 -2.50 6.82 1.17
N ASP A 65 -2.12 6.64 -0.08
CA ASP A 65 -3.01 6.87 -1.24
C ASP A 65 -3.92 5.64 -1.39
N MET A 66 -5.10 5.68 -0.78
CA MET A 66 -5.98 4.50 -0.62
C MET A 66 -6.82 4.20 -1.85
N ASN A 67 -6.84 5.15 -2.80
CA ASN A 67 -7.65 5.09 -4.01
C ASN A 67 -6.85 5.31 -5.32
N ALA A 68 -5.53 5.45 -5.21
CA ALA A 68 -4.60 5.72 -6.31
C ALA A 68 -4.89 7.02 -7.08
N ASP A 69 -5.49 8.03 -6.44
CA ASP A 69 -5.78 9.33 -7.06
C ASP A 69 -4.63 10.34 -6.97
N GLY A 70 -3.52 9.96 -6.32
CA GLY A 70 -2.33 10.77 -6.13
C GLY A 70 -2.39 11.71 -4.93
N ARG A 71 -3.53 11.79 -4.23
CA ARG A 71 -3.66 12.39 -2.89
C ARG A 71 -3.62 11.29 -1.86
N LYS A 72 -3.13 11.61 -0.67
CA LYS A 72 -2.99 10.63 0.40
C LYS A 72 -4.09 10.83 1.43
N GLU A 73 -4.74 9.75 1.84
CA GLU A 73 -5.53 9.69 3.05
C GLU A 73 -4.62 9.59 4.28
N ALA A 74 -5.05 10.20 5.38
CA ALA A 74 -4.37 10.14 6.67
C ALA A 74 -5.06 9.13 7.57
N LEU A 75 -4.37 8.04 7.91
CA LEU A 75 -4.75 7.09 8.95
C LEU A 75 -4.19 7.55 10.29
N PHE A 76 -5.08 7.76 11.26
CA PHE A 76 -4.77 8.07 12.63
C PHE A 76 -4.91 6.82 13.48
N ILE A 77 -3.93 6.53 14.32
CA ILE A 77 -3.99 5.49 15.36
C ILE A 77 -3.61 6.11 16.69
N ASP A 78 -4.50 6.01 17.67
CA ASP A 78 -4.19 6.37 19.06
C ASP A 78 -4.46 5.19 19.98
N ALA A 79 -3.71 5.12 21.07
CA ALA A 79 -3.81 4.03 22.04
C ALA A 79 -3.87 4.59 23.45
N GLY A 80 -4.64 3.93 24.32
CA GLY A 80 -4.75 4.35 25.71
C GLY A 80 -5.99 3.83 26.42
N PRO A 81 -6.06 4.05 27.74
CA PRO A 81 -7.14 3.57 28.60
C PRO A 81 -8.51 4.19 28.26
N CYS A 82 -8.51 5.28 27.48
CA CYS A 82 -9.69 5.93 26.92
C CYS A 82 -10.51 5.01 25.99
N TYR A 83 -9.86 4.05 25.32
CA TYR A 83 -10.45 3.31 24.20
C TYR A 83 -10.91 1.91 24.57
N LYS A 84 -11.70 1.77 25.63
CA LYS A 84 -12.21 0.46 26.03
C LYS A 84 -13.25 -0.07 25.03
N PRO A 85 -13.26 -1.39 24.74
CA PRO A 85 -12.44 -2.43 25.38
C PRO A 85 -11.05 -2.64 24.76
N ASP A 86 -10.83 -2.19 23.52
CA ASP A 86 -9.68 -2.61 22.71
C ASP A 86 -8.36 -1.85 23.02
N GLY A 87 -8.43 -0.79 23.83
CA GLY A 87 -7.30 0.09 24.14
C GLY A 87 -6.79 0.90 22.95
N ARG A 88 -7.49 0.89 21.81
CA ARG A 88 -7.09 1.58 20.57
C ARG A 88 -8.26 2.25 19.86
N TRP A 89 -7.94 3.35 19.19
CA TRP A 89 -8.83 4.08 18.30
C TRP A 89 -8.15 4.34 16.96
N TYR A 90 -8.91 4.27 15.88
CA TYR A 90 -8.47 4.66 14.56
C TYR A 90 -9.43 5.65 13.91
N ALA A 91 -8.88 6.47 13.00
CA ALA A 91 -9.67 7.27 12.08
C ALA A 91 -8.95 7.38 10.73
N ILE A 92 -9.70 7.56 9.65
CA ILE A 92 -9.14 7.85 8.32
C ILE A 92 -9.77 9.15 7.83
N ALA A 93 -8.92 10.08 7.38
CA ALA A 93 -9.34 11.30 6.71
C ALA A 93 -8.86 11.31 5.26
N THR A 94 -9.69 11.78 4.33
CA THR A 94 -9.34 12.01 2.93
C THR A 94 -9.18 13.51 2.67
N GLN A 95 -8.37 13.85 1.66
CA GLN A 95 -8.15 15.23 1.24
C GLN A 95 -8.92 15.53 -0.05
N ALA A 96 -9.83 16.50 0.00
CA ALA A 96 -10.57 16.98 -1.15
C ALA A 96 -9.63 17.73 -2.15
N PRO A 97 -10.07 17.94 -3.42
CA PRO A 97 -9.26 18.65 -4.41
C PRO A 97 -8.83 20.06 -4.03
N ASP A 98 -9.61 20.71 -3.17
CA ASP A 98 -9.33 22.03 -2.62
C ASP A 98 -8.42 22.00 -1.37
N GLY A 99 -7.85 20.84 -1.05
CA GLY A 99 -6.95 20.65 0.08
C GLY A 99 -7.66 20.39 1.41
N ARG A 100 -8.99 20.43 1.47
CA ARG A 100 -9.73 20.25 2.73
C ARG A 100 -9.76 18.80 3.19
N TRP A 101 -9.37 18.57 4.44
CA TRP A 101 -9.45 17.27 5.09
C TRP A 101 -10.87 16.96 5.60
N ARG A 102 -11.34 15.73 5.37
CA ARG A 102 -12.62 15.22 5.86
C ARG A 102 -12.49 13.78 6.33
N ARG A 103 -13.06 13.47 7.49
CA ARG A 103 -13.10 12.10 8.03
C ARG A 103 -13.99 11.20 7.16
N ILE A 104 -13.50 10.00 6.86
CA ILE A 104 -14.22 8.98 6.09
C ILE A 104 -14.35 7.64 6.82
N LEU A 105 -13.61 7.44 7.92
CA LEU A 105 -13.75 6.29 8.79
C LEU A 105 -13.33 6.67 10.21
N GLU A 106 -13.96 6.07 11.21
CA GLU A 106 -13.47 6.03 12.58
C GLU A 106 -13.99 4.80 13.32
N GLY A 107 -13.26 4.34 14.33
CA GLY A 107 -13.70 3.18 15.11
C GLY A 107 -12.72 2.78 16.21
N GLN A 108 -13.17 1.84 17.05
CA GLN A 108 -12.33 1.20 18.06
C GLN A 108 -11.61 -0.02 17.50
N GLY A 109 -10.47 -0.33 18.13
CA GLY A 109 -9.69 -1.53 17.83
C GLY A 109 -8.67 -1.32 16.74
N THR A 110 -8.58 -2.27 15.80
CA THR A 110 -7.59 -2.25 14.72
C THR A 110 -8.27 -2.07 13.37
N VAL A 111 -7.56 -1.43 12.45
CA VAL A 111 -7.91 -1.33 11.04
C VAL A 111 -6.69 -1.69 10.21
N ALA A 112 -6.90 -2.47 9.15
CA ALA A 112 -5.88 -2.86 8.19
C ALA A 112 -6.50 -2.95 6.80
N THR A 113 -5.69 -2.87 5.74
CA THR A 113 -6.16 -3.22 4.41
C THR A 113 -6.32 -4.74 4.31
N THR A 114 -7.28 -5.20 3.53
CA THR A 114 -7.43 -6.64 3.21
C THR A 114 -6.53 -7.09 2.06
N GLY A 115 -5.76 -6.18 1.46
CA GLY A 115 -5.07 -6.39 0.20
C GLY A 115 -5.96 -6.30 -1.04
N THR A 116 -7.28 -6.15 -0.89
CA THR A 116 -8.23 -6.02 -2.01
C THR A 116 -8.78 -4.60 -2.15
N ALA A 117 -9.30 -4.27 -3.33
CA ALA A 117 -9.96 -2.99 -3.59
C ALA A 117 -11.39 -3.19 -4.13
N PHE A 118 -12.29 -2.27 -3.77
CA PHE A 118 -13.67 -2.21 -4.24
C PHE A 118 -13.99 -0.78 -4.67
N GLY A 119 -14.46 -0.60 -5.91
CA GLY A 119 -14.76 0.74 -6.44
C GLY A 119 -13.53 1.66 -6.50
N GLY A 120 -12.33 1.09 -6.62
CA GLY A 120 -11.07 1.84 -6.62
C GLY A 120 -10.50 2.14 -5.25
N TRP A 121 -11.19 1.80 -4.15
CA TRP A 121 -10.73 2.03 -2.78
C TRP A 121 -10.32 0.73 -2.09
N PHE A 122 -9.31 0.76 -1.22
CA PHE A 122 -8.97 -0.40 -0.39
C PHE A 122 -10.17 -0.90 0.41
N VAL A 123 -10.41 -2.21 0.38
CA VAL A 123 -11.31 -2.87 1.32
C VAL A 123 -10.56 -3.03 2.63
N LEU A 124 -11.17 -2.58 3.72
CA LEU A 124 -10.54 -2.59 5.04
C LEU A 124 -11.06 -3.75 5.88
N SER A 125 -10.20 -4.32 6.70
CA SER A 125 -10.55 -5.22 7.78
C SER A 125 -10.48 -4.45 9.07
N THR A 126 -11.50 -4.58 9.92
CA THR A 126 -11.53 -3.96 11.25
C THR A 126 -11.79 -5.00 12.31
N THR A 127 -11.06 -4.97 13.41
CA THR A 127 -11.28 -5.84 14.57
C THR A 127 -11.58 -5.02 15.82
N SER A 128 -12.69 -5.28 16.48
CA SER A 128 -13.07 -4.67 17.76
C SER A 128 -13.81 -5.67 18.64
N GLY A 129 -13.48 -5.73 19.93
CA GLY A 129 -14.09 -6.67 20.88
C GLY A 129 -13.97 -8.14 20.45
N GLY A 130 -12.89 -8.49 19.75
CA GLY A 130 -12.66 -9.82 19.18
C GLY A 130 -13.49 -10.15 17.92
N ARG A 131 -14.27 -9.21 17.40
CA ARG A 131 -15.05 -9.39 16.17
C ARG A 131 -14.36 -8.71 15.00
N THR A 132 -14.20 -9.43 13.90
CA THR A 132 -13.64 -8.89 12.66
C THR A 132 -14.74 -8.67 11.63
N GLY A 133 -14.70 -7.53 10.96
CA GLY A 133 -15.59 -7.18 9.85
C GLY A 133 -14.83 -6.56 8.70
N GLN A 134 -15.45 -6.51 7.52
CA GLN A 134 -14.90 -5.82 6.35
C GLN A 134 -15.66 -4.53 6.07
N LEU A 135 -14.95 -3.50 5.63
CA LEU A 135 -15.51 -2.23 5.22
C LEU A 135 -15.19 -1.93 3.76
N ARG A 136 -16.17 -1.35 3.05
CA ARG A 136 -16.04 -0.83 1.69
C ARG A 136 -16.38 0.65 1.68
N PHE A 137 -15.74 1.40 0.78
CA PHE A 137 -16.07 2.80 0.58
C PHE A 137 -17.37 2.92 -0.23
N ASP A 138 -18.34 3.66 0.27
CA ASP A 138 -19.67 3.85 -0.38
C ASP A 138 -19.70 5.04 -1.36
N GLY A 139 -18.56 5.68 -1.60
CA GLY A 139 -18.44 6.93 -2.35
C GLY A 139 -18.34 8.17 -1.46
N THR A 140 -18.71 8.05 -0.19
CA THR A 140 -18.66 9.14 0.80
C THR A 140 -17.84 8.78 2.04
N VAL A 141 -18.05 7.58 2.60
CA VAL A 141 -17.42 7.05 3.82
C VAL A 141 -17.23 5.52 3.72
N TYR A 142 -16.45 4.94 4.62
CA TYR A 142 -16.39 3.49 4.79
C TYR A 142 -17.62 2.97 5.54
N ARG A 143 -18.24 1.90 5.02
CA ARG A 143 -19.40 1.21 5.57
C ARG A 143 -19.17 -0.30 5.61
N PRO A 144 -19.90 -1.07 6.45
CA PRO A 144 -19.83 -2.53 6.42
C PRO A 144 -20.02 -3.07 5.00
N ALA A 145 -19.16 -3.98 4.57
CA ALA A 145 -19.04 -4.42 3.18
C ALA A 145 -20.34 -4.97 2.60
N GLU A 146 -21.19 -5.58 3.44
CA GLU A 146 -22.51 -6.10 3.09
C GLU A 146 -23.54 -5.00 2.78
N THR A 147 -23.34 -3.78 3.28
CA THR A 147 -24.23 -2.64 3.06
C THR A 147 -23.91 -1.85 1.79
N VAL A 148 -22.74 -2.10 1.20
CA VAL A 148 -22.28 -1.43 -0.02
C VAL A 148 -22.45 -2.37 -1.21
N THR A 149 -23.50 -2.13 -1.99
CA THR A 149 -23.72 -2.83 -3.26
C THR A 149 -22.93 -2.17 -4.37
N ALA A 150 -22.47 -2.96 -5.35
CA ALA A 150 -21.76 -2.42 -6.50
C ALA A 150 -22.72 -1.55 -7.34
N GLY A 151 -22.60 -0.23 -7.19
CA GLY A 151 -22.97 0.67 -8.27
C GLY A 151 -22.07 0.37 -9.48
N ALA A 152 -22.60 0.56 -10.69
CA ALA A 152 -21.88 0.32 -11.93
C ALA A 152 -20.42 0.82 -11.81
N PRO A 153 -19.43 0.00 -12.19
CA PRO A 153 -18.02 0.29 -11.90
C PRO A 153 -17.68 1.68 -12.41
N PRO A 154 -17.02 2.55 -11.61
CA PRO A 154 -16.39 3.72 -12.18
C PRO A 154 -15.45 3.21 -13.27
N ARG A 155 -15.64 3.75 -14.49
CA ARG A 155 -14.79 3.46 -15.64
C ARG A 155 -13.33 3.52 -15.17
N PRO A 156 -12.50 2.49 -15.44
CA PRO A 156 -11.07 2.57 -15.15
C PRO A 156 -10.54 3.89 -15.69
N GLN A 157 -10.08 4.77 -14.80
CA GLN A 157 -9.37 5.95 -15.24
C GLN A 157 -8.07 5.44 -15.86
N ALA A 158 -7.87 5.76 -17.14
CA ALA A 158 -6.73 5.30 -17.91
C ALA A 158 -5.45 5.75 -17.20
N ALA A 159 -4.61 4.79 -16.83
CA ALA A 159 -3.22 5.04 -16.46
C ALA A 159 -2.53 5.87 -17.56
N PRO A 160 -1.56 6.74 -17.24
CA PRO A 160 -0.80 7.45 -18.24
C PRO A 160 -0.13 6.46 -19.21
N ARG A 161 -0.31 6.72 -20.51
CA ARG A 161 0.27 5.92 -21.60
C ARG A 161 1.77 6.15 -21.68
N GLY A 162 2.52 5.06 -21.56
CA GLY A 162 3.88 4.90 -22.08
C GLY A 162 4.36 3.46 -21.82
N PRO A 163 5.01 2.78 -22.78
CA PRO A 163 5.63 1.49 -22.49
C PRO A 163 6.84 1.75 -21.61
N VAL A 164 6.72 1.47 -20.32
CA VAL A 164 7.91 1.29 -19.49
C VAL A 164 8.49 -0.06 -19.94
N THR A 165 9.64 -0.06 -20.58
CA THR A 165 10.36 -1.29 -20.93
C THR A 165 11.27 -1.69 -19.77
N GLY A 166 11.32 -2.98 -19.43
CA GLY A 166 12.18 -3.53 -18.37
C GLY A 166 11.50 -3.64 -17.00
N ASP A 167 12.29 -3.96 -15.97
CA ASP A 167 11.87 -4.25 -14.58
C ASP A 167 10.92 -3.21 -13.99
N ALA A 168 11.11 -1.94 -14.35
CA ALA A 168 10.28 -0.83 -13.91
C ALA A 168 8.78 -1.01 -14.24
N ALA A 169 8.46 -1.67 -15.36
CA ALA A 169 7.07 -1.95 -15.76
C ALA A 169 6.40 -2.98 -14.85
N ILE A 170 7.16 -3.97 -14.42
CA ILE A 170 6.72 -5.02 -13.50
C ILE A 170 6.44 -4.39 -12.12
N PHE A 171 7.38 -3.59 -11.63
CA PHE A 171 7.20 -2.84 -10.37
C PHE A 171 6.00 -1.89 -10.44
N ALA A 172 5.87 -1.12 -11.53
CA ALA A 172 4.75 -0.22 -11.72
C ALA A 172 3.40 -0.96 -11.76
N ALA A 173 3.34 -2.13 -12.43
CA ALA A 173 2.14 -2.95 -12.46
C ALA A 173 1.78 -3.53 -11.09
N ALA A 174 2.76 -3.75 -10.21
CA ALA A 174 2.56 -4.11 -8.81
C ALA A 174 2.28 -2.91 -7.88
N GLY A 175 2.31 -1.68 -8.40
CA GLY A 175 2.07 -0.45 -7.63
C GLY A 175 3.31 0.12 -6.93
N PHE A 176 4.50 -0.44 -7.18
CA PHE A 176 5.74 0.07 -6.61
C PHE A 176 6.17 1.40 -7.23
N ARG A 177 6.84 2.22 -6.43
CA ARG A 177 7.41 3.50 -6.86
C ARG A 177 8.90 3.51 -6.55
N GLN A 178 9.67 4.23 -7.37
CA GLN A 178 11.09 4.40 -7.12
C GLN A 178 11.30 5.53 -6.11
N VAL A 179 11.80 5.19 -4.92
CA VAL A 179 12.09 6.12 -3.83
C VAL A 179 13.58 5.99 -3.49
N HIS A 180 14.32 7.10 -3.59
CA HIS A 180 15.78 7.11 -3.35
C HIS A 180 16.56 6.00 -4.10
N GLY A 181 16.16 5.70 -5.34
CA GLY A 181 16.79 4.67 -6.18
C GLY A 181 16.37 3.23 -5.86
N ARG A 182 15.43 3.02 -4.93
CA ARG A 182 14.92 1.71 -4.53
C ARG A 182 13.45 1.58 -4.91
N TRP A 183 12.99 0.37 -5.20
CA TRP A 183 11.56 0.14 -5.43
C TRP A 183 10.86 -0.09 -4.10
N GLU A 184 9.82 0.68 -3.83
CA GLU A 184 9.09 0.62 -2.58
C GLU A 184 7.59 0.50 -2.87
N SER A 185 6.89 -0.38 -2.15
CA SER A 185 5.44 -0.58 -2.25
C SER A 185 4.65 0.60 -1.68
N GLY A 186 5.34 1.55 -1.03
CA GLY A 186 4.76 2.67 -0.28
C GLY A 186 4.54 2.35 1.20
N CYS A 187 4.96 1.17 1.66
CA CYS A 187 4.92 0.82 3.08
C CYS A 187 5.97 1.57 3.92
N ASN A 188 7.16 1.83 3.38
CA ASN A 188 8.20 2.57 4.09
C ASN A 188 7.77 4.02 4.36
N ASP A 189 7.85 4.46 5.62
CA ASP A 189 7.49 5.82 6.05
C ASP A 189 8.70 6.79 6.10
N GLY A 190 9.88 6.30 5.76
CA GLY A 190 11.12 7.09 5.66
C GLY A 190 11.89 7.24 6.97
N ASN A 191 11.48 6.57 8.06
CA ASN A 191 12.17 6.57 9.36
C ASN A 191 13.11 5.36 9.57
N ASP A 192 13.62 4.76 8.48
CA ASP A 192 14.53 3.63 8.59
C ASP A 192 15.94 4.06 9.01
N ASP A 193 16.24 3.95 10.30
CA ASP A 193 17.60 4.05 10.89
C ASP A 193 18.51 2.86 10.51
N GLY A 194 18.34 2.30 9.31
CA GLY A 194 19.37 1.53 8.62
C GLY A 194 19.44 0.01 8.80
N ALA A 195 18.45 -0.69 9.40
CA ALA A 195 18.63 -2.13 9.65
C ALA A 195 17.43 -3.09 9.44
N THR A 196 16.24 -2.67 8.98
CA THR A 196 15.08 -3.59 9.00
C THR A 196 14.13 -3.52 7.82
N TYR A 197 14.42 -2.72 6.79
CA TYR A 197 13.62 -2.66 5.56
C TYR A 197 14.40 -3.23 4.38
N GLU A 198 13.80 -4.18 3.67
CA GLU A 198 14.30 -4.71 2.41
C GLU A 198 13.44 -4.19 1.27
N PRO A 199 14.00 -3.38 0.36
CA PRO A 199 13.23 -2.85 -0.76
C PRO A 199 12.67 -3.93 -1.68
N GLY A 200 11.65 -3.53 -2.44
CA GLY A 200 11.09 -4.32 -3.53
C GLY A 200 12.16 -4.81 -4.49
N ARG A 201 12.24 -6.12 -4.68
CA ARG A 201 13.08 -6.77 -5.68
C ARG A 201 12.28 -7.83 -6.43
N ILE A 202 12.65 -8.08 -7.69
CA ILE A 202 12.11 -9.22 -8.42
C ILE A 202 12.89 -10.45 -8.00
N ASP A 203 12.24 -11.37 -7.29
CA ASP A 203 12.81 -12.62 -6.79
C ASP A 203 12.87 -13.67 -7.90
N GLN A 204 11.79 -13.79 -8.69
CA GLN A 204 11.67 -14.78 -9.75
C GLN A 204 11.06 -14.19 -11.02
N ARG A 205 11.51 -14.72 -12.16
CA ARG A 205 10.87 -14.55 -13.46
C ARG A 205 10.73 -15.89 -14.15
N ARG A 206 9.50 -16.32 -14.35
CA ARG A 206 9.18 -17.56 -15.06
C ARG A 206 7.72 -17.53 -15.47
N ASP A 207 7.39 -18.29 -16.50
CA ASP A 207 6.01 -18.57 -16.84
C ASP A 207 5.40 -19.47 -15.75
N LEU A 208 4.46 -18.92 -14.97
CA LEU A 208 3.81 -19.64 -13.87
C LEU A 208 2.61 -20.44 -14.37
N ASN A 209 1.89 -19.94 -15.37
CA ASN A 209 0.60 -20.49 -15.81
C ASN A 209 0.69 -21.35 -17.10
N GLY A 210 1.84 -21.35 -17.78
CA GLY A 210 2.11 -22.09 -19.01
C GLY A 210 1.59 -21.40 -20.28
N ASP A 211 1.33 -20.09 -20.25
CA ASP A 211 0.78 -19.35 -21.40
C ASP A 211 1.85 -18.85 -22.39
N GLY A 212 3.13 -19.11 -22.10
CA GLY A 212 4.26 -18.71 -22.93
C GLY A 212 4.77 -17.29 -22.67
N HIS A 213 4.18 -16.56 -21.72
CA HIS A 213 4.66 -15.25 -21.27
C HIS A 213 5.30 -15.35 -19.87
N PRO A 214 6.44 -14.70 -19.63
CA PRO A 214 7.06 -14.74 -18.30
C PRO A 214 6.25 -13.91 -17.30
N ASP A 215 6.02 -14.47 -16.11
CA ASP A 215 5.49 -13.78 -14.95
C ASP A 215 6.61 -13.39 -13.99
N ALA A 216 6.35 -12.43 -13.11
CA ALA A 216 7.31 -11.95 -12.13
C ALA A 216 6.77 -12.09 -10.71
N VAL A 217 7.66 -12.49 -9.79
CA VAL A 217 7.41 -12.46 -8.34
C VAL A 217 8.26 -11.36 -7.75
N ILE A 218 7.61 -10.37 -7.16
CA ILE A 218 8.27 -9.29 -6.42
C ILE A 218 8.18 -9.64 -4.94
N VAL A 219 9.25 -9.40 -4.20
CA VAL A 219 9.26 -9.49 -2.73
C VAL A 219 9.73 -8.17 -2.15
N GLU A 220 9.14 -7.78 -1.02
CA GLU A 220 9.57 -6.67 -0.18
C GLU A 220 9.59 -7.16 1.26
N GLY A 221 10.55 -6.68 2.04
CA GLY A 221 10.78 -7.14 3.40
C GLY A 221 10.80 -6.01 4.42
N GLY A 222 10.55 -6.39 5.65
CA GLY A 222 10.77 -5.58 6.82
C GLY A 222 9.74 -5.78 7.91
N LEU A 223 10.22 -5.88 9.15
CA LEU A 223 9.38 -6.13 10.32
C LEU A 223 8.38 -5.00 10.57
N PHE A 224 8.75 -3.76 10.21
CA PHE A 224 7.85 -2.62 10.28
C PHE A 224 6.64 -2.79 9.34
N CYS A 225 6.92 -3.21 8.11
CA CYS A 225 5.92 -3.33 7.05
C CYS A 225 5.05 -4.58 7.17
N TYR A 226 5.68 -5.69 7.55
CA TYR A 226 5.11 -7.03 7.41
C TYR A 226 5.00 -7.76 8.75
N GLY A 227 5.21 -7.06 9.85
CA GLY A 227 5.14 -7.60 11.19
C GLY A 227 6.07 -8.81 11.36
N ASN A 228 5.63 -9.79 12.17
CA ASN A 228 6.41 -10.98 12.45
C ASN A 228 6.68 -11.84 11.20
N THR A 229 5.87 -11.70 10.13
CA THR A 229 6.09 -12.39 8.86
C THR A 229 7.33 -11.86 8.14
N GLY A 230 7.65 -10.58 8.30
CA GLY A 230 8.88 -9.97 7.80
C GLY A 230 8.95 -9.77 6.29
N ALA A 231 7.99 -10.28 5.50
CA ALA A 231 7.96 -10.10 4.05
C ALA A 231 6.53 -10.10 3.47
N ALA A 232 6.40 -9.52 2.28
CA ALA A 232 5.26 -9.67 1.39
C ALA A 232 5.72 -9.98 -0.03
N PHE A 233 4.82 -10.54 -0.83
CA PHE A 233 5.05 -10.81 -2.24
C PHE A 233 3.94 -10.28 -3.13
N TRP A 234 4.28 -10.05 -4.40
CA TRP A 234 3.37 -9.73 -5.49
C TRP A 234 3.64 -10.65 -6.67
N ILE A 235 2.59 -11.09 -7.35
CA ILE A 235 2.69 -11.81 -8.62
C ILE A 235 2.15 -10.92 -9.71
N VAL A 236 2.96 -10.67 -10.73
CA VAL A 236 2.60 -9.86 -11.88
C VAL A 236 2.71 -10.71 -13.14
N ALA A 237 1.59 -10.86 -13.85
CA ALA A 237 1.53 -11.65 -15.06
C ALA A 237 1.99 -10.88 -16.29
N GLY A 238 2.83 -11.51 -17.11
CA GLY A 238 3.09 -11.03 -18.46
C GLY A 238 1.83 -11.18 -19.32
N GLN A 239 1.53 -10.20 -20.17
CA GLN A 239 0.37 -10.25 -21.05
C GLN A 239 0.81 -10.33 -22.51
N ALA A 240 0.00 -10.97 -23.36
CA ALA A 240 0.29 -11.12 -24.79
C ALA A 240 0.50 -9.80 -25.54
N ASN A 241 -0.06 -8.70 -25.02
CA ASN A 241 0.13 -7.35 -25.56
C ASN A 241 1.43 -6.66 -25.07
N GLY A 242 2.31 -7.38 -24.36
CA GLY A 242 3.54 -6.85 -23.77
C GLY A 242 3.33 -6.07 -22.46
N GLY A 243 2.09 -5.99 -21.97
CA GLY A 243 1.75 -5.38 -20.69
C GLY A 243 1.97 -6.32 -19.51
N TRP A 244 1.79 -5.76 -18.30
CA TRP A 244 1.91 -6.48 -17.03
C TRP A 244 0.64 -6.30 -16.22
N LYS A 245 0.17 -7.36 -15.56
CA LYS A 245 -1.05 -7.34 -14.74
C LYS A 245 -0.79 -7.91 -13.36
N LEU A 246 -1.09 -7.15 -12.31
CA LEU A 246 -1.06 -7.68 -10.94
C LEU A 246 -2.10 -8.79 -10.77
N MET A 247 -1.67 -9.94 -10.27
CA MET A 247 -2.48 -11.14 -10.07
C MET A 247 -2.78 -11.40 -8.60
N ALA A 248 -1.79 -11.23 -7.73
CA ALA A 248 -1.91 -11.43 -6.29
C ALA A 248 -0.91 -10.56 -5.54
N ASN A 249 -1.25 -10.18 -4.32
CA ASN A 249 -0.33 -9.61 -3.34
C ASN A 249 -0.74 -10.05 -1.93
N GLU A 250 0.20 -10.58 -1.16
CA GLU A 250 -0.06 -11.08 0.19
C GLU A 250 1.15 -10.81 1.10
N VAL A 251 0.90 -10.66 2.39
CA VAL A 251 1.95 -10.69 3.42
C VAL A 251 2.31 -12.15 3.68
N GLY A 252 3.54 -12.53 3.37
CA GLY A 252 4.00 -13.92 3.39
C GLY A 252 5.11 -14.22 2.40
N ILE A 253 5.48 -15.50 2.36
CA ILE A 253 6.44 -16.07 1.42
C ILE A 253 5.67 -17.02 0.50
N PRO A 254 5.68 -16.84 -0.83
CA PRO A 254 4.90 -17.67 -1.74
C PRO A 254 5.57 -19.02 -1.95
N ASP A 255 4.84 -20.13 -1.70
CA ASP A 255 5.19 -21.46 -2.19
C ASP A 255 4.22 -21.89 -3.29
N PHE A 256 4.74 -22.10 -4.49
CA PHE A 256 3.96 -22.45 -5.68
C PHE A 256 3.74 -23.95 -5.75
N LYS A 257 2.48 -24.38 -5.62
CA LYS A 257 2.14 -25.81 -5.59
C LYS A 257 1.98 -26.36 -7.01
N ALA A 258 2.07 -27.69 -7.12
CA ALA A 258 1.80 -28.39 -8.38
C ALA A 258 0.31 -28.36 -8.79
N ALA A 259 -0.60 -28.22 -7.81
CA ALA A 259 -2.02 -28.05 -8.08
C ALA A 259 -2.27 -26.69 -8.75
N ARG A 260 -3.18 -26.66 -9.73
CA ARG A 260 -3.46 -25.47 -10.55
C ARG A 260 -4.96 -25.12 -10.51
N GLY A 261 -5.23 -23.83 -10.56
CA GLY A 261 -6.54 -23.24 -10.78
C GLY A 261 -6.86 -23.02 -12.25
N VAL A 262 -7.79 -22.10 -12.51
CA VAL A 262 -8.25 -21.76 -13.87
C VAL A 262 -7.09 -21.21 -14.70
N GLY A 263 -7.02 -21.55 -15.99
CA GLY A 263 -6.00 -21.01 -16.89
C GLY A 263 -4.56 -21.39 -16.52
N GLY A 264 -4.37 -22.51 -15.80
CA GLY A 264 -3.05 -23.04 -15.49
C GLY A 264 -2.34 -22.37 -14.30
N TRP A 265 -2.91 -21.34 -13.70
CA TRP A 265 -2.29 -20.64 -12.57
C TRP A 265 -2.05 -21.58 -11.37
N PRO A 266 -0.84 -21.64 -10.78
CA PRO A 266 -0.56 -22.50 -9.65
C PRO A 266 -1.34 -22.02 -8.42
N ASP A 267 -1.73 -22.97 -7.58
CA ASP A 267 -2.09 -22.69 -6.20
C ASP A 267 -0.87 -22.14 -5.46
N ILE A 268 -1.09 -21.22 -4.52
CA ILE A 268 -0.02 -20.57 -3.77
C ILE A 268 -0.30 -20.76 -2.29
N GLU A 269 0.62 -21.43 -1.58
CA GLU A 269 0.65 -21.42 -0.13
C GLU A 269 1.35 -20.14 0.34
N VAL A 270 0.69 -19.38 1.21
CA VAL A 270 1.21 -18.11 1.75
C VAL A 270 1.87 -18.40 3.08
N GLY A 271 3.17 -18.69 3.04
CA GLY A 271 3.99 -19.06 4.19
C GLY A 271 4.32 -17.87 5.10
N GLY A 272 4.78 -18.19 6.31
CA GLY A 272 5.22 -17.25 7.33
C GLY A 272 5.61 -17.99 8.61
N PRO A 273 5.81 -17.30 9.74
CA PRO A 273 6.04 -17.96 11.01
C PRO A 273 4.85 -18.84 11.42
N GLY A 274 5.14 -20.04 11.93
CA GLY A 274 4.14 -20.95 12.48
C GLY A 274 3.87 -22.17 11.61
N PHE A 275 2.64 -22.64 11.66
CA PHE A 275 2.17 -23.88 11.03
C PHE A 275 0.76 -23.64 10.48
N CYS A 276 0.38 -24.38 9.44
CA CYS A 276 -0.94 -24.30 8.81
C CYS A 276 -1.23 -22.99 8.06
N PHE A 277 -0.72 -22.92 6.84
CA PHE A 277 -0.75 -21.74 5.99
C PHE A 277 -1.93 -21.76 5.02
N PRO A 278 -2.47 -20.59 4.67
CA PRO A 278 -3.54 -20.53 3.69
C PRO A 278 -3.02 -20.74 2.28
N VAL A 279 -3.72 -21.57 1.53
CA VAL A 279 -3.54 -21.76 0.11
C VAL A 279 -4.58 -20.94 -0.65
N ILE A 280 -4.12 -20.06 -1.54
CA ILE A 280 -4.96 -19.31 -2.47
C ILE A 280 -4.94 -19.96 -3.85
N ARG A 281 -6.09 -19.96 -4.52
CA ARG A 281 -6.27 -20.52 -5.86
C ARG A 281 -6.88 -19.48 -6.78
N TRP A 282 -6.36 -19.39 -8.00
CA TRP A 282 -6.96 -18.57 -9.05
C TRP A 282 -8.27 -19.18 -9.53
N ASN A 283 -9.36 -18.43 -9.41
CA ASN A 283 -10.71 -18.86 -9.80
C ASN A 283 -11.13 -18.41 -11.21
N GLY A 284 -10.23 -17.78 -11.97
CA GLY A 284 -10.52 -17.15 -13.27
C GLY A 284 -10.57 -15.62 -13.22
N ALA A 285 -10.75 -15.04 -12.04
CA ALA A 285 -10.84 -13.59 -11.84
C ALA A 285 -9.93 -13.06 -10.73
N VAL A 286 -9.76 -13.82 -9.64
CA VAL A 286 -8.94 -13.44 -8.49
C VAL A 286 -8.35 -14.67 -7.81
N TYR A 287 -7.23 -14.51 -7.13
CA TYR A 287 -6.74 -15.49 -6.17
C TYR A 287 -7.58 -15.43 -4.89
N ALA A 288 -8.30 -16.51 -4.59
CA ALA A 288 -9.17 -16.61 -3.42
C ALA A 288 -8.69 -17.73 -2.48
N ARG A 289 -8.96 -17.59 -1.18
CA ARG A 289 -8.68 -18.64 -0.19
C ARG A 289 -9.37 -19.94 -0.61
N ASN A 290 -8.61 -21.01 -0.67
CA ASN A 290 -9.08 -22.33 -1.09
C ASN A 290 -9.08 -23.33 0.07
N ARG A 291 -7.96 -23.42 0.79
CA ARG A 291 -7.76 -24.36 1.90
C ARG A 291 -6.62 -23.89 2.81
N LEU A 292 -6.38 -24.64 3.89
CA LEU A 292 -5.22 -24.50 4.74
C LEU A 292 -4.35 -25.75 4.62
N GLU A 293 -3.03 -25.58 4.48
CA GLU A 293 -2.08 -26.68 4.37
C GLU A 293 -0.82 -26.46 5.22
N TYR A 294 -0.18 -27.56 5.59
CA TYR A 294 1.17 -27.58 6.14
C TYR A 294 1.88 -28.82 5.60
N ASP A 295 3.07 -28.65 5.01
CA ASP A 295 3.81 -29.73 4.31
C ASP A 295 2.94 -30.49 3.27
N GLY A 296 2.09 -29.75 2.55
CA GLY A 296 1.19 -30.30 1.52
C GLY A 296 0.03 -31.16 2.08
N LYS A 297 -0.24 -31.10 3.39
CA LYS A 297 -1.35 -31.80 4.03
C LYS A 297 -2.39 -30.81 4.57
N PRO A 298 -3.69 -31.11 4.46
CA PRO A 298 -4.74 -30.29 5.09
C PRO A 298 -4.50 -30.15 6.59
N CYS A 299 -4.71 -28.94 7.12
CA CYS A 299 -4.50 -28.63 8.52
C CYS A 299 -5.63 -27.76 9.08
N LYS A 300 -5.65 -27.59 10.40
CA LYS A 300 -6.55 -26.67 11.10
C LYS A 300 -5.72 -25.75 12.00
N PRO A 301 -6.03 -24.46 12.07
CA PRO A 301 -5.35 -23.58 13.02
C PRO A 301 -5.64 -24.08 14.45
N PRO A 302 -4.68 -23.96 15.37
CA PRO A 302 -4.96 -24.18 16.78
C PRO A 302 -6.10 -23.26 17.22
N ARG A 303 -7.06 -23.82 17.96
CA ARG A 303 -8.18 -23.07 18.55
C ARG A 303 -7.71 -22.21 19.72
#